data_AF-A0A7C1F0Y4-F1
#
_entry.id   AF-A0A7C1F0Y4-F1
#
_cell.length_a   1.000
_cell.length_b   1.000
_cell.length_c   1.000
_cell.angle_alpha   90.00
_cell.angle_beta   90.00
_cell.angle_gamma   90.00
#
_symmetry.space_group_name_H-M   'P 1'
#
loop_
_entity.id
_entity.type
_entity.pdbx_description
1 polymer ?
#
loop_
_entity_poly.entity_id
_entity_poly.type
_entity_poly.pdbx_seq_one_letter_code
_entity_poly.pdbx_strand_id
1 'polypeptide(L)'
;MQSTSLIYFAVFAFVQVAMYILIRRRIGHPAVIAAIGVVISFASLLFMALEQGTTLIWAVIVGLVLGGLFSGISLAAAWYFTTNENRRSRFDPTVSDES
;
A
#
# COMPACT_ATOMS: atom_id res chain seq x y z
N MET A 1 -10.48 -23.59 14.09
CA MET A 1 -9.87 -22.39 13.49
C MET A 1 -8.38 -22.69 13.33
N GLN A 2 -7.89 -22.83 12.10
CA GLN A 2 -6.48 -23.19 11.84
C GLN A 2 -5.59 -22.00 12.21
N SER A 3 -4.78 -22.17 13.26
CA SER A 3 -3.89 -21.14 13.81
C SER A 3 -2.94 -20.52 12.78
N THR A 4 -2.63 -21.22 11.70
CA THR A 4 -1.79 -20.72 10.59
C THR A 4 -2.44 -19.57 9.82
N SER A 5 -3.76 -19.59 9.62
CA SER A 5 -4.48 -18.51 8.93
C SER A 5 -4.38 -17.16 9.66
N LEU A 6 -4.36 -17.18 10.99
CA LEU A 6 -4.14 -15.99 11.81
C LEU A 6 -2.75 -15.40 11.63
N ILE A 7 -1.73 -16.24 11.38
CA ILE A 7 -0.36 -15.79 11.13
C ILE A 7 -0.30 -15.04 9.80
N TYR A 8 -0.87 -15.58 8.73
CA TYR A 8 -0.91 -14.90 7.43
C TYR A 8 -1.69 -13.59 7.48
N PHE A 9 -2.81 -13.57 8.23
CA PHE A 9 -3.56 -12.35 8.47
C PHE A 9 -2.75 -11.31 9.26
N ALA A 10 -2.03 -11.73 10.30
CA ALA A 10 -1.16 -10.85 11.08
C ALA A 10 -0.02 -10.28 10.23
N VAL A 11 0.58 -11.09 9.36
CA VAL A 11 1.60 -10.63 8.40
C VAL A 11 1.01 -9.60 7.43
N PHE A 12 -0.17 -9.88 6.85
CA PHE A 12 -0.86 -8.93 5.98
C PHE A 12 -1.15 -7.59 6.70
N ALA A 13 -1.69 -7.64 7.91
CA ALA A 13 -1.94 -6.46 8.72
C ALA A 13 -0.65 -5.68 9.03
N PHE A 14 0.42 -6.39 9.39
CA PHE A 14 1.73 -5.80 9.65
C PHE A 14 2.31 -5.11 8.42
N VAL A 15 2.17 -5.73 7.24
CA VAL A 15 2.62 -5.16 5.96
C VAL A 15 1.86 -3.87 5.65
N GLN A 16 0.54 -3.83 5.87
CA GLN A 16 -0.25 -2.59 5.69
C GLN A 16 0.23 -1.47 6.62
N VAL A 17 0.47 -1.79 7.90
CA VAL A 17 0.99 -0.82 8.88
C VAL A 17 2.40 -0.35 8.51
N ALA A 18 3.29 -1.27 8.14
CA ALA A 18 4.65 -0.95 7.70
C ALA A 18 4.63 -0.04 6.47
N MET A 19 3.76 -0.33 5.50
CA MET A 19 3.60 0.47 4.29
C MET A 19 3.13 1.90 4.62
N TYR A 20 2.14 2.04 5.51
CA TYR A 20 1.69 3.35 6.00
C TYR A 20 2.82 4.12 6.68
N ILE A 21 3.58 3.48 7.59
CA ILE A 21 4.68 4.13 8.31
C ILE A 21 5.80 4.55 7.34
N LEU A 22 6.17 3.70 6.37
CA LEU A 22 7.20 3.98 5.38
C LEU A 22 6.84 5.17 4.49
N ILE A 23 5.59 5.24 4.03
CA ILE A 23 5.07 6.38 3.27
C ILE A 23 5.05 7.64 4.15
N ARG A 24 4.55 7.53 5.38
CA ARG A 24 4.44 8.63 6.35
C ARG A 24 5.80 9.24 6.69
N ARG A 25 6.84 8.41 6.85
CA ARG A 25 8.20 8.87 7.15
C ARG A 25 8.99 9.32 5.91
N ARG A 26 8.40 9.26 4.70
CA ARG A 26 9.08 9.57 3.42
C ARG A 26 10.44 8.88 3.25
N ILE A 27 10.60 7.66 3.79
CA ILE A 27 11.90 6.95 3.77
C ILE A 27 12.24 6.42 2.37
N GLY A 28 11.27 6.42 1.44
CA GLY A 28 11.50 6.00 0.07
C GLY A 28 10.43 6.53 -0.89
N HIS A 29 10.64 6.27 -2.18
CA HIS A 29 9.70 6.66 -3.21
C HIS A 29 8.35 5.94 -2.99
N PRO A 30 7.24 6.66 -2.81
CA PRO A 30 5.99 6.08 -2.35
C PRO A 30 5.42 5.04 -3.32
N ALA A 31 5.68 5.20 -4.63
CA ALA A 31 5.30 4.20 -5.63
C ALA A 31 6.01 2.85 -5.43
N VAL A 32 7.28 2.85 -4.99
CA VAL A 32 8.06 1.62 -4.76
C VAL A 32 7.57 0.92 -3.48
N ILE A 33 7.33 1.69 -2.42
CA ILE A 33 6.79 1.15 -1.16
C ILE A 33 5.40 0.55 -1.39
N ALA A 34 4.54 1.24 -2.15
CA ALA A 34 3.23 0.72 -2.53
C ALA A 34 3.37 -0.58 -3.33
N ALA A 35 4.18 -0.60 -4.39
CA ALA A 35 4.39 -1.77 -5.24
C ALA A 35 4.84 -3.01 -4.44
N ILE A 36 5.82 -2.85 -3.56
CA ILE A 36 6.32 -3.93 -2.70
C ILE A 36 5.22 -4.41 -1.75
N GLY A 37 4.46 -3.49 -1.14
CA GLY A 37 3.37 -3.84 -0.25
C GLY A 37 2.24 -4.61 -0.93
N VAL A 38 1.94 -4.33 -2.21
CA VAL A 38 0.97 -5.12 -2.99
C VAL A 38 1.44 -6.56 -3.13
N VAL A 39 2.68 -6.76 -3.53
CA VAL A 39 3.22 -8.09 -3.83
C VAL A 39 3.21 -8.95 -2.56
N ILE A 40 3.63 -8.37 -1.43
CA ILE A 40 3.65 -9.09 -0.14
C ILE A 40 2.22 -9.34 0.37
N SER A 41 1.31 -8.38 0.19
CA SER A 41 -0.11 -8.54 0.56
C SER A 41 -0.80 -9.63 -0.26
N PHE A 42 -0.54 -9.66 -1.57
CA PHE A 42 -1.05 -10.67 -2.48
C PHE A 42 -0.54 -12.06 -2.11
N ALA A 43 0.77 -12.19 -1.86
CA ALA A 43 1.35 -13.46 -1.42
C ALA A 43 0.74 -13.95 -0.08
N SER A 44 0.52 -13.04 0.88
CA SER A 44 -0.07 -13.39 2.18
C SER A 44 -1.52 -13.88 2.04
N LEU A 45 -2.33 -13.21 1.21
CA LEU A 45 -3.71 -13.63 0.95
C LEU A 45 -3.80 -14.94 0.18
N LEU A 46 -2.88 -15.17 -0.77
CA LEU A 46 -2.77 -16.42 -1.51
C LEU A 46 -2.49 -17.60 -0.59
N PHE A 47 -1.49 -17.48 0.30
CA PHE A 47 -1.15 -18.53 1.26
C PHE A 47 -2.27 -18.77 2.28
N MET A 48 -2.93 -17.71 2.75
CA MET A 48 -4.07 -17.84 3.68
C MET A 48 -5.23 -18.62 3.07
N ALA A 49 -5.57 -18.34 1.82
CA ALA A 49 -6.70 -18.97 1.15
C ALA A 49 -6.39 -20.41 0.69
N LEU A 50 -5.13 -20.71 0.35
CA LEU A 50 -4.68 -22.09 0.16
C LEU A 50 -4.85 -22.94 1.42
N GLU A 51 -4.51 -22.39 2.59
CA GLU A 51 -4.67 -23.07 3.88
C GLU A 51 -6.14 -23.32 4.26
N GLN A 52 -7.04 -22.40 3.94
CA GLN A 52 -8.47 -22.54 4.23
C GLN A 52 -9.18 -23.61 3.37
N GLY A 53 -8.46 -24.28 2.46
CA GLY A 53 -9.04 -25.26 1.53
C GLY A 53 -9.99 -24.62 0.52
N THR A 54 -9.97 -23.29 0.38
CA THR A 54 -10.76 -22.58 -0.63
C THR A 54 -10.17 -22.81 -2.01
N THR A 55 -11.03 -22.79 -3.04
CA THR A 55 -10.58 -22.94 -4.42
C THR A 55 -9.59 -21.83 -4.77
N LEU A 56 -8.45 -22.21 -5.36
CA LEU A 56 -7.36 -21.30 -5.75
C LEU A 56 -7.84 -20.09 -6.55
N ILE A 57 -8.88 -20.28 -7.38
CA ILE A 57 -9.50 -19.20 -8.15
C ILE A 57 -10.12 -18.15 -7.22
N TRP A 58 -10.82 -18.56 -6.16
CA TRP A 58 -11.44 -17.62 -5.22
C TRP A 58 -10.38 -16.88 -4.39
N ALA A 59 -9.33 -17.60 -3.97
CA ALA A 59 -8.16 -17.03 -3.31
C ALA A 59 -7.53 -15.89 -4.12
N VAL A 60 -7.30 -16.13 -5.41
CA VAL A 60 -6.67 -15.17 -6.31
C VAL A 60 -7.57 -13.97 -6.54
N ILE A 61 -8.89 -14.16 -6.75
CA ILE A 61 -9.80 -13.03 -6.96
C ILE A 61 -9.88 -12.16 -5.70
N VAL A 62 -10.04 -12.75 -4.50
CA VAL A 62 -10.07 -11.97 -3.25
C VAL A 62 -8.75 -11.25 -3.01
N GLY A 63 -7.62 -11.93 -3.24
CA GLY A 63 -6.28 -11.34 -3.13
C GLY A 63 -6.06 -10.18 -4.09
N LEU A 64 -6.52 -10.31 -5.33
CA LEU A 64 -6.36 -9.30 -6.38
C LEU A 64 -7.31 -8.12 -6.19
N VAL A 65 -8.55 -8.38 -5.77
CA VAL A 65 -9.54 -7.34 -5.48
C VAL A 65 -9.12 -6.57 -4.23
N LEU A 66 -8.91 -7.23 -3.08
CA LEU A 66 -8.56 -6.52 -1.85
C LEU A 66 -7.15 -5.92 -1.89
N GLY A 67 -6.17 -6.68 -2.40
CA GLY A 67 -4.80 -6.19 -2.57
C GLY A 67 -4.72 -5.05 -3.58
N GLY A 68 -5.44 -5.16 -4.70
CA GLY A 68 -5.55 -4.10 -5.70
C GLY A 68 -6.25 -2.85 -5.17
N LEU A 69 -7.33 -3.01 -4.39
CA LEU A 69 -8.05 -1.88 -3.79
C LEU A 69 -7.17 -1.12 -2.79
N PHE A 70 -6.53 -1.85 -1.85
CA PHE A 70 -5.67 -1.24 -0.84
C PHE A 70 -4.42 -0.59 -1.45
N SER A 71 -3.84 -1.24 -2.46
CA SER A 71 -2.74 -0.66 -3.23
C SER A 71 -3.16 0.61 -3.96
N GLY A 72 -4.29 0.56 -4.68
CA GLY A 72 -4.80 1.68 -5.45
C GLY A 72 -5.11 2.89 -4.57
N ILE A 73 -5.75 2.68 -3.42
CA ILE A 73 -6.02 3.73 -2.44
C ILE A 73 -4.71 4.31 -1.88
N SER A 74 -3.73 3.47 -1.58
CA SER A 74 -2.44 3.92 -1.06
C SER A 74 -1.64 4.72 -2.08
N LEU A 75 -1.65 4.29 -3.34
CA LEU A 75 -1.01 5.00 -4.44
C LEU A 75 -1.74 6.32 -4.74
N ALA A 76 -3.07 6.33 -4.72
CA ALA A 76 -3.88 7.54 -4.87
C ALA A 76 -3.61 8.55 -3.74
N ALA A 77 -3.54 8.07 -2.49
CA ALA A 77 -3.19 8.91 -1.34
C ALA A 77 -1.77 9.47 -1.48
N ALA A 78 -0.80 8.64 -1.87
CA ALA A 78 0.56 9.10 -2.12
C ALA A 78 0.61 10.18 -3.22
N TRP A 79 -0.06 9.94 -4.34
CA TRP A 79 -0.07 10.87 -5.47
C TRP A 79 -0.75 12.20 -5.14
N TYR A 80 -1.80 12.15 -4.32
CA TYR A 80 -2.45 13.33 -3.76
C TYR A 80 -1.46 14.18 -2.95
N PHE A 81 -0.70 13.57 -2.04
CA PHE A 81 0.28 14.30 -1.22
C PHE A 81 1.41 14.89 -2.06
N THR A 82 2.00 14.12 -2.99
CA THR A 82 3.07 14.63 -3.87
C THR A 82 2.60 15.80 -4.74
N THR A 83 1.35 15.73 -5.23
CA THR A 83 0.76 16.80 -6.04
C THR A 83 0.47 18.05 -5.21
N ASN A 84 0.01 17.89 -3.96
CA ASN A 84 -0.29 19.00 -3.08
C ASN A 84 0.98 19.71 -2.56
N GLU A 85 2.06 18.95 -2.33
CA GLU A 85 3.39 19.50 -2.04
C GLU A 85 3.92 20.32 -3.22
N ASN A 86 3.85 19.80 -4.45
CA ASN A 86 4.31 20.49 -5.65
C ASN A 86 3.49 21.75 -5.97
N ARG A 87 2.22 21.79 -5.57
CA ARG A 87 1.38 23.00 -5.67
C ARG A 87 1.78 24.07 -4.66
N ARG A 88 2.20 23.70 -3.44
CA ARG A 88 2.69 24.65 -2.43
C ARG A 88 4.03 25.27 -2.81
N SER A 89 4.94 24.51 -3.42
CA SER A 89 6.24 25.05 -3.87
C SER A 89 6.15 26.03 -5.05
N ARG A 90 5.00 26.08 -5.75
CA ARG A 90 4.77 27.00 -6.88
C ARG A 90 4.21 28.36 -6.45
N PHE A 91 3.77 28.48 -5.20
CA PHE A 91 3.23 29.71 -4.61
C PHE A 91 4.18 30.17 -3.50
N ASP A 92 5.46 30.34 -3.86
CA ASP A 92 6.40 31.09 -3.03
C ASP A 92 6.36 32.57 -3.48
N PRO A 93 5.70 33.47 -2.73
CA PRO A 93 5.62 34.89 -3.07
C PRO A 93 6.92 35.65 -2.80
N THR A 94 8.03 34.99 -2.44
CA THR A 94 9.31 35.68 -2.16
C THR A 94 10.13 36.05 -3.40
N VAL A 95 9.64 35.74 -4.62
CA VAL A 95 10.33 36.06 -5.89
C VAL A 95 9.76 37.31 -6.57
N SER A 96 9.29 38.31 -5.80
CA SER A 96 8.63 39.49 -6.38
C SER A 96 9.25 40.85 -6.09
N ASP A 97 10.51 40.99 -5.65
CA ASP A 97 11.03 42.32 -5.26
C ASP A 97 12.50 42.65 -5.64
N GLU A 98 13.11 42.04 -6.65
CA GLU A 98 14.41 42.55 -7.18
C GLU A 98 14.53 42.39 -8.71
N SER A 99 14.00 43.36 -9.47
CA SER A 99 14.52 43.76 -10.79
C SER A 99 14.00 45.11 -11.22
#